data_AF-B5RN23-F1
#
_entry.id   AF-B5RN23-F1
#
_cell.length_a   1.000
_cell.length_b   1.000
_cell.length_c   1.000
_cell.angle_alpha   90.00
_cell.angle_beta   90.00
_cell.angle_gamma   90.00
#
_symmetry.space_group_name_H-M   'P 1'
#
loop_
_entity.id
_entity.type
_entity.pdbx_description
1 polymer ?
#
loop_
_entity_poly.entity_id
_entity_poly.type
_entity_poly.pdbx_seq_one_letter_code
_entity_poly.pdbx_strand_id
1 'polypeptide(L)'
;MPLTLSKILLTLLITNPLAQTNNTDKNNFEKLYKLYMLYDLNNNLPKELETINAIKSLNSEYYYLLMAKYLLKIKKYEEANNFLQKLQPPKDQNTKNAILLLKLKLNEDNISEEEINDLLQKDKEIDIKIIYLLYKITKIKNDKIALKLKNIILKNYPKSIYSYKIKRNE
;
A
#
# COMPACT_ATOMS: atom_id res chain seq x y z
N MET A 1 -59.16 -14.20 7.16
CA MET A 1 -58.01 -14.05 6.24
C MET A 1 -56.74 -13.70 7.05
N PRO A 2 -55.99 -14.69 7.58
CA PRO A 2 -54.76 -14.41 8.35
C PRO A 2 -53.45 -14.68 7.59
N LEU A 3 -53.50 -15.34 6.42
CA LEU A 3 -52.30 -15.80 5.70
C LEU A 3 -51.51 -14.70 4.98
N THR A 4 -52.09 -13.52 4.75
CA THR A 4 -51.42 -12.42 4.03
C THR A 4 -50.49 -11.60 4.94
N LEU A 5 -50.86 -11.42 6.21
CA LEU A 5 -50.06 -10.71 7.21
C LEU A 5 -48.76 -11.44 7.57
N SER A 6 -48.82 -12.78 7.65
CA SER A 6 -47.65 -13.62 7.94
C SER A 6 -46.57 -13.55 6.85
N LYS A 7 -46.97 -13.41 5.57
CA LYS A 7 -46.00 -13.30 4.46
C LYS A 7 -45.32 -11.94 4.40
N ILE A 8 -46.03 -10.87 4.77
CA ILE A 8 -45.49 -9.49 4.80
C ILE A 8 -44.51 -9.31 5.97
N LEU A 9 -44.76 -9.94 7.12
CA LEU A 9 -43.84 -9.91 8.26
C LEU A 9 -42.53 -10.68 7.97
N LEU A 10 -42.64 -11.79 7.24
CA LEU A 10 -41.49 -12.62 6.87
C LEU A 10 -40.57 -11.91 5.86
N THR A 11 -41.13 -11.18 4.88
CA THR A 11 -40.33 -10.38 3.94
C THR A 11 -39.66 -9.17 4.59
N LEU A 12 -40.28 -8.54 5.59
CA LEU A 12 -39.67 -7.44 6.34
C LEU A 12 -38.48 -7.88 7.21
N LEU A 13 -38.50 -9.10 7.76
CA LEU A 13 -37.34 -9.65 8.50
C LEU A 13 -36.15 -10.00 7.59
N ILE A 14 -36.40 -10.25 6.30
CA ILE A 14 -35.38 -10.64 5.31
C ILE A 14 -34.73 -9.39 4.66
N THR A 15 -35.41 -8.25 4.68
CA THR A 15 -34.84 -6.94 4.33
C THR A 15 -34.41 -6.24 5.63
N ASN A 16 -33.19 -6.24 6.14
CA ASN A 16 -31.93 -6.07 5.44
C ASN A 16 -30.78 -6.16 6.48
N PRO A 17 -30.33 -7.35 6.91
CA PRO A 17 -29.15 -7.44 7.78
C PRO A 17 -27.88 -6.96 7.04
N LEU A 18 -27.86 -7.01 5.70
CA LEU A 18 -26.73 -6.59 4.87
C LEU A 18 -26.34 -5.10 5.08
N ALA A 19 -27.30 -4.20 5.26
CA ALA A 19 -26.98 -2.78 5.43
C ALA A 19 -26.37 -2.47 6.82
N GLN A 20 -26.82 -3.18 7.87
CA GLN A 20 -26.26 -3.05 9.22
C GLN A 20 -24.89 -3.73 9.34
N THR A 21 -24.68 -4.88 8.70
CA THR A 21 -23.37 -5.53 8.64
C THR A 21 -22.36 -4.68 7.88
N ASN A 22 -22.75 -4.09 6.74
CA ASN A 22 -21.84 -3.24 5.96
C ASN A 22 -21.30 -2.03 6.74
N ASN A 23 -22.14 -1.37 7.55
CA ASN A 23 -21.70 -0.27 8.41
C ASN A 23 -20.82 -0.76 9.58
N THR A 24 -21.13 -1.94 10.13
CA THR A 24 -20.37 -2.54 11.24
C THR A 24 -18.99 -2.98 10.77
N ASP A 25 -18.91 -3.67 9.63
CA ASP A 25 -17.67 -4.16 9.03
C ASP A 25 -16.76 -3.02 8.59
N LYS A 26 -17.34 -1.95 8.03
CA LYS A 26 -16.60 -0.72 7.68
C LYS A 26 -15.97 -0.07 8.91
N ASN A 27 -16.73 0.07 10.00
CA ASN A 27 -16.23 0.66 11.25
C ASN A 27 -15.17 -0.24 11.91
N ASN A 28 -15.37 -1.55 11.89
CA ASN A 28 -14.41 -2.53 12.39
C ASN A 28 -13.11 -2.51 11.59
N PHE A 29 -13.19 -2.44 10.27
CA PHE A 29 -12.02 -2.29 9.40
C PHE A 29 -11.25 -1.00 9.73
N GLU A 30 -11.94 0.13 9.88
CA GLU A 30 -11.27 1.41 10.20
C GLU A 30 -10.53 1.34 11.55
N LYS A 31 -11.14 0.73 12.57
CA LYS A 31 -10.50 0.52 13.88
C LYS A 31 -9.26 -0.37 13.77
N LEU A 32 -9.38 -1.50 13.07
CA LEU A 32 -8.25 -2.42 12.86
C LEU A 32 -7.14 -1.77 12.04
N TYR A 33 -7.47 -0.97 11.03
CA TYR A 33 -6.49 -0.24 10.23
C TYR A 33 -5.72 0.79 11.07
N LYS A 34 -6.42 1.53 11.96
CA LYS A 34 -5.77 2.45 12.92
C LYS A 34 -4.83 1.71 13.88
N LEU A 35 -5.26 0.57 14.42
CA LEU A 35 -4.41 -0.28 15.27
C LEU A 35 -3.18 -0.79 14.51
N TYR A 36 -3.37 -1.25 13.27
CA TYR A 36 -2.29 -1.66 12.39
C TYR A 36 -1.26 -0.53 12.23
N MET A 37 -1.69 0.70 11.91
CA MET A 37 -0.78 1.84 11.77
C MET A 37 0.00 2.12 13.05
N LEU A 38 -0.65 2.03 14.22
CA LEU A 38 0.02 2.22 15.51
C LEU A 38 1.11 1.16 15.75
N TYR A 39 0.83 -0.11 15.46
CA TYR A 39 1.81 -1.19 15.64
C TYR A 39 2.93 -1.14 14.59
N ASP A 40 2.63 -0.74 13.34
CA ASP A 40 3.62 -0.50 12.29
C ASP A 40 4.61 0.60 12.70
N LEU A 41 4.09 1.72 13.24
CA LEU A 41 4.90 2.85 13.71
C LEU A 41 5.79 2.50 14.89
N ASN A 42 5.28 1.72 15.85
CA ASN A 42 6.02 1.29 17.03
C ASN A 42 6.85 0.03 16.81
N ASN A 43 6.88 -0.49 15.58
CA ASN A 43 7.60 -1.71 15.20
C ASN A 43 7.24 -2.94 16.05
N ASN A 44 5.98 -3.02 16.51
CA ASN A 44 5.48 -4.15 17.30
C ASN A 44 4.99 -5.27 16.36
N LEU A 45 5.95 -6.05 15.85
CA LEU A 45 5.69 -7.07 14.81
C LEU A 45 4.61 -8.09 15.19
N PRO A 46 4.58 -8.67 16.40
CA PRO A 46 3.54 -9.64 16.76
C PRO A 46 2.13 -9.04 16.70
N LYS A 47 1.94 -7.84 17.27
CA LYS A 47 0.63 -7.17 17.26
C LYS A 47 0.25 -6.63 15.88
N GLU A 48 1.24 -6.20 15.10
CA GLU A 48 1.03 -5.85 13.70
C GLU A 48 0.46 -7.05 12.92
N LEU A 49 1.09 -8.23 13.02
CA LEU A 49 0.66 -9.44 12.32
C LEU A 49 -0.72 -9.94 12.79
N GLU A 50 -0.98 -9.96 14.10
CA GLU A 50 -2.28 -10.30 14.68
C GLU A 50 -3.39 -9.41 14.09
N THR A 51 -3.14 -8.10 14.03
CA THR A 51 -4.08 -7.11 13.49
C THR A 51 -4.29 -7.28 11.98
N ILE A 52 -3.22 -7.54 11.21
CA ILE A 52 -3.33 -7.82 9.78
C ILE A 52 -4.20 -9.06 9.54
N ASN A 53 -3.99 -10.14 10.29
CA ASN A 53 -4.77 -11.37 10.14
C ASN A 53 -6.26 -11.15 10.44
N ALA A 54 -6.59 -10.29 11.40
CA ALA A 54 -7.97 -9.90 11.70
C ALA A 54 -8.64 -9.13 10.55
N ILE A 55 -7.88 -8.44 9.69
CA ILE A 55 -8.41 -7.71 8.53
C ILE A 55 -8.83 -8.67 7.40
N LYS A 56 -8.29 -9.89 7.34
CA LYS A 56 -8.48 -10.83 6.23
C LYS A 56 -9.95 -11.09 5.87
N SER A 57 -10.81 -11.25 6.87
CA SER A 57 -12.24 -11.51 6.68
C SER A 57 -13.05 -10.27 6.30
N LEU A 58 -12.51 -9.06 6.55
CA LEU A 58 -13.19 -7.79 6.29
C LEU A 58 -12.78 -7.20 4.93
N ASN A 59 -11.50 -7.31 4.57
CA ASN A 59 -10.97 -6.78 3.32
C ASN A 59 -9.73 -7.57 2.88
N SER A 60 -9.92 -8.53 1.97
CA SER A 60 -8.87 -9.43 1.49
C SER A 60 -7.78 -8.70 0.70
N GLU A 61 -8.14 -7.67 -0.06
CA GLU A 61 -7.19 -6.89 -0.86
C GLU A 61 -6.23 -6.09 0.03
N TYR A 62 -6.79 -5.38 1.03
CA TYR A 62 -5.96 -4.70 2.04
C TYR A 62 -5.13 -5.70 2.84
N TYR A 63 -5.69 -6.84 3.21
CA TYR A 63 -4.94 -7.89 3.89
C TYR A 63 -3.69 -8.31 3.09
N TYR A 64 -3.82 -8.57 1.79
CA TYR A 64 -2.67 -8.95 0.95
C TYR A 64 -1.62 -7.83 0.86
N LEU A 65 -2.05 -6.58 0.72
CA LEU A 65 -1.14 -5.43 0.69
C LEU A 65 -0.38 -5.26 2.00
N LEU A 66 -1.08 -5.34 3.14
CA LEU A 66 -0.48 -5.21 4.46
C LEU A 66 0.46 -6.37 4.76
N MET A 67 0.08 -7.59 4.36
CA MET A 67 0.93 -8.76 4.53
C MET A 67 2.22 -8.66 3.69
N ALA A 68 2.12 -8.22 2.43
CA ALA A 68 3.30 -7.98 1.61
C ALA A 68 4.24 -6.95 2.25
N LYS A 69 3.69 -5.85 2.80
CA LYS A 69 4.47 -4.83 3.52
C LYS A 69 5.13 -5.39 4.79
N TYR A 70 4.41 -6.18 5.58
CA TYR A 70 4.90 -6.82 6.79
C TYR A 70 6.05 -7.80 6.47
N LEU A 71 5.85 -8.69 5.49
CA LEU A 71 6.85 -9.67 5.07
C LEU A 71 8.12 -9.00 4.52
N LEU A 72 7.97 -7.92 3.75
CA LEU A 72 9.09 -7.10 3.31
C LEU A 72 9.87 -6.50 4.49
N LYS A 73 9.17 -6.01 5.53
CA LYS A 73 9.80 -5.46 6.74
C LYS A 73 10.68 -6.49 7.44
N ILE A 74 10.25 -7.75 7.48
CA ILE A 74 11.00 -8.87 8.07
C ILE A 74 11.88 -9.63 7.07
N LYS A 75 12.15 -9.05 5.89
CA LYS A 75 13.03 -9.59 4.83
C LYS A 75 12.60 -10.96 4.25
N LYS A 76 11.30 -11.25 4.29
CA LYS A 76 10.67 -12.42 3.65
C LYS A 76 10.22 -12.06 2.23
N TYR A 77 11.21 -11.91 1.33
CA TYR A 77 11.00 -11.33 0.00
C TYR A 77 10.15 -12.21 -0.92
N GLU A 78 10.40 -13.52 -0.92
CA GLU A 78 9.64 -14.46 -1.75
C GLU A 78 8.17 -14.50 -1.32
N GLU A 79 7.92 -14.63 -0.01
CA GLU A 79 6.58 -14.64 0.54
C GLU A 79 5.87 -13.30 0.28
N ALA A 80 6.57 -12.16 0.43
CA ALA A 80 6.02 -10.86 0.11
C ALA A 80 5.60 -10.76 -1.37
N ASN A 81 6.43 -11.25 -2.29
CA ASN A 81 6.11 -11.29 -3.71
C ASN A 81 4.86 -12.14 -3.99
N ASN A 82 4.75 -13.30 -3.34
CA ASN A 82 3.58 -14.18 -3.44
C ASN A 82 2.28 -13.49 -2.98
N PHE A 83 2.35 -12.59 -2.00
CA PHE A 83 1.19 -11.78 -1.60
C PHE A 83 0.88 -10.65 -2.58
N LEU A 84 1.89 -9.98 -3.14
CA LEU A 84 1.66 -8.95 -4.15
C LEU A 84 1.00 -9.48 -5.42
N GLN A 85 1.35 -10.70 -5.84
CA GLN A 85 0.75 -11.34 -7.01
C GLN A 85 -0.76 -11.64 -6.85
N LYS A 86 -1.26 -11.67 -5.60
CA LYS A 86 -2.68 -11.88 -5.29
C LYS A 86 -3.51 -10.59 -5.36
N LEU A 87 -2.87 -9.43 -5.48
CA LEU A 87 -3.55 -8.14 -5.57
C LEU A 87 -4.18 -7.97 -6.95
N GLN A 88 -5.42 -7.52 -6.96
CA GLN A 88 -6.07 -7.06 -8.18
C GLN A 88 -5.49 -5.70 -8.59
N PRO A 89 -5.60 -5.30 -9.87
CA PRO A 89 -5.21 -3.96 -10.30
C PRO A 89 -5.97 -2.89 -9.48
N PRO A 90 -5.27 -2.05 -8.70
CA PRO A 90 -5.92 -1.08 -7.82
C PRO A 90 -6.55 0.07 -8.64
N LYS A 91 -7.67 0.59 -8.15
CA LYS A 91 -8.38 1.71 -8.79
C LYS A 91 -7.79 3.06 -8.39
N ASP A 92 -7.42 3.23 -7.12
CA ASP A 92 -6.94 4.51 -6.58
C ASP A 92 -5.42 4.68 -6.68
N GLN A 93 -4.97 5.93 -6.77
CA GLN A 93 -3.56 6.25 -6.99
C GLN A 93 -2.68 5.94 -5.77
N ASN A 94 -3.22 6.02 -4.56
CA ASN A 94 -2.45 5.77 -3.34
C ASN A 94 -2.06 4.29 -3.25
N THR A 95 -3.01 3.40 -3.53
CA THR A 95 -2.76 1.95 -3.57
C THR A 95 -1.83 1.59 -4.73
N LYS A 96 -1.99 2.21 -5.92
CA LYS A 96 -1.05 2.05 -7.05
C LYS A 96 0.38 2.38 -6.63
N ASN A 97 0.58 3.54 -6.00
CA ASN A 97 1.89 3.98 -5.52
C ASN A 97 2.45 3.07 -4.42
N ALA A 98 1.60 2.59 -3.51
CA ALA A 98 2.01 1.65 -2.47
C ALA A 98 2.51 0.33 -3.08
N ILE A 99 1.77 -0.25 -4.03
CA ILE A 99 2.16 -1.49 -4.72
C ILE A 99 3.45 -1.27 -5.51
N LEU A 100 3.56 -0.17 -6.27
CA LEU A 100 4.77 0.16 -7.03
C LEU A 100 5.99 0.26 -6.11
N LEU A 101 5.86 0.94 -4.98
CA LEU A 101 6.92 1.05 -3.99
C LEU A 101 7.37 -0.34 -3.46
N LEU A 102 6.44 -1.26 -3.22
CA LEU A 102 6.77 -2.61 -2.75
C LEU A 102 7.47 -3.44 -3.84
N LYS A 103 7.00 -3.36 -5.09
CA LYS A 103 7.64 -4.01 -6.25
C LYS A 103 9.07 -3.52 -6.46
N LEU A 104 9.29 -2.20 -6.38
CA LEU A 104 10.62 -1.61 -6.51
C LEU A 104 11.58 -2.06 -5.41
N LYS A 105 11.09 -2.24 -4.19
CA LYS A 105 11.92 -2.76 -3.08
C LYS A 105 12.27 -4.24 -3.26
N LEU A 106 11.36 -5.05 -3.80
CA LEU A 106 11.63 -6.46 -4.09
C LEU A 106 12.66 -6.62 -5.21
N ASN A 107 12.65 -5.72 -6.19
CA ASN A 107 13.49 -5.77 -7.38
C ASN A 107 14.62 -4.73 -7.38
N GLU A 108 14.99 -4.19 -6.21
CA GLU A 108 15.99 -3.11 -6.08
C GLU A 108 17.33 -3.46 -6.77
N ASP A 109 17.74 -4.72 -6.68
CA ASP A 109 18.99 -5.22 -7.27
C ASP A 109 18.89 -5.47 -8.79
N ASN A 110 17.69 -5.68 -9.32
CA ASN A 110 17.50 -6.12 -10.72
C ASN A 110 16.85 -5.07 -11.63
N ILE A 111 16.42 -3.93 -11.09
CA ILE A 111 15.77 -2.89 -11.91
C ILE A 111 16.73 -2.29 -12.94
N SER A 112 16.28 -2.26 -14.19
CA SER A 112 17.02 -1.74 -15.34
C SER A 112 16.87 -0.22 -15.51
N GLU A 113 17.77 0.40 -16.27
CA GLU A 113 17.67 1.83 -16.62
C GLU A 113 16.40 2.15 -17.43
N GLU A 114 16.01 1.24 -18.34
CA GLU A 114 14.81 1.40 -19.16
C GLU A 114 13.55 1.47 -18.30
N GLU A 115 13.38 0.53 -17.35
CA GLU A 115 12.26 0.54 -16.42
C GLU A 115 12.20 1.83 -15.59
N ILE A 116 13.35 2.37 -15.17
CA ILE A 116 13.41 3.62 -14.42
C ILE A 116 12.97 4.80 -15.29
N ASN A 117 13.45 4.86 -16.53
CA ASN A 117 13.06 5.92 -17.45
C ASN A 117 11.58 5.88 -17.80
N ASP A 118 11.01 4.68 -18.00
CA ASP A 118 9.58 4.48 -18.26
C ASP A 118 8.72 4.93 -17.08
N LEU A 119 9.14 4.63 -15.85
CA LEU A 119 8.49 5.14 -14.65
C LEU A 119 8.57 6.67 -14.60
N LEU A 120 9.73 7.26 -14.90
CA LEU A 120 9.91 8.70 -14.87
C LEU A 120 9.14 9.46 -15.95
N GLN A 121 8.78 8.83 -17.07
CA GLN A 121 7.88 9.46 -18.05
C GLN A 121 6.47 9.70 -17.48
N LYS A 122 6.10 9.00 -16.41
CA LYS A 122 4.83 9.13 -15.69
C LYS A 122 4.97 9.93 -14.39
N ASP A 123 6.01 10.77 -14.27
CA ASP A 123 6.43 11.46 -13.04
C ASP A 123 5.34 12.23 -12.30
N LYS A 124 4.37 12.82 -13.02
CA LYS A 124 3.25 13.56 -12.41
C LYS A 124 2.31 12.69 -11.57
N GLU A 125 2.35 11.38 -11.75
CA GLU A 125 1.47 10.43 -11.05
C GLU A 125 2.19 9.68 -9.91
N ILE A 126 3.51 9.82 -9.82
CA ILE A 126 4.35 9.02 -8.93
C ILE A 126 4.68 9.79 -7.65
N ASP A 127 4.45 9.15 -6.50
CA ASP A 127 4.81 9.70 -5.20
C ASP A 127 6.31 9.97 -5.08
N ILE A 128 6.68 11.11 -4.48
CA ILE A 128 8.07 11.50 -4.23
C ILE A 128 8.90 10.40 -3.54
N LYS A 129 8.29 9.58 -2.68
CA LYS A 129 8.95 8.46 -2.01
C LYS A 129 9.47 7.42 -2.99
N ILE A 130 8.75 7.20 -4.10
CA ILE A 130 9.17 6.31 -5.18
C ILE A 130 10.33 6.95 -5.95
N ILE A 131 10.22 8.24 -6.31
CA ILE A 131 11.30 8.98 -6.99
C ILE A 131 12.58 8.94 -6.14
N TYR A 132 12.46 9.11 -4.82
CA TYR A 132 13.59 9.02 -3.90
C TYR A 132 14.16 7.60 -3.77
N LEU A 133 13.33 6.56 -3.82
CA LEU A 133 13.82 5.18 -3.87
C LEU A 133 14.62 4.95 -5.15
N LEU A 134 14.09 5.32 -6.31
CA LEU A 134 14.81 5.23 -7.59
C LEU A 134 16.14 6.00 -7.54
N TYR A 135 16.16 7.17 -6.90
CA TYR A 135 17.40 7.93 -6.70
C TYR A 135 18.43 7.13 -5.91
N LYS A 136 18.03 6.47 -4.81
CA LYS A 136 18.94 5.63 -4.03
C LYS A 136 19.49 4.47 -4.85
N ILE A 137 18.63 3.78 -5.60
CA ILE A 137 19.01 2.63 -6.44
C ILE A 137 20.04 3.07 -7.49
N THR A 138 19.75 4.17 -8.18
CA THR A 138 20.59 4.67 -9.28
C THR A 138 21.87 5.32 -8.79
N LYS A 139 21.91 5.86 -7.57
CA LYS A 139 23.14 6.44 -6.99
C LYS A 139 24.31 5.46 -6.99
N ILE A 140 24.05 4.15 -6.95
CA ILE A 140 25.09 3.11 -6.96
C ILE A 140 25.34 2.59 -8.39
N LYS A 141 24.31 2.57 -9.24
CA LYS A 141 24.34 1.89 -10.54
C LYS A 141 24.57 2.82 -11.74
N ASN A 142 24.10 4.07 -11.68
CA ASN A 142 24.09 5.00 -12.81
C ASN A 142 23.98 6.46 -12.33
N ASP A 143 25.13 7.15 -12.27
CA ASP A 143 25.24 8.54 -11.81
C ASP A 143 24.41 9.53 -12.64
N LYS A 144 24.26 9.29 -13.94
CA LYS A 144 23.53 10.17 -14.85
C LYS A 144 22.03 10.18 -14.50
N ILE A 145 21.43 9.01 -14.30
CA ILE A 145 20.03 8.91 -13.88
C ILE A 145 19.87 9.44 -12.44
N ALA A 146 20.81 9.11 -11.56
CA ALA A 146 20.78 9.60 -10.18
C ALA A 146 20.75 11.13 -10.12
N LEU A 147 21.55 11.80 -10.95
CA LEU A 147 21.56 13.26 -11.07
C LEU A 147 20.22 13.80 -11.60
N LYS A 148 19.63 13.16 -12.61
CA LYS A 148 18.31 13.52 -13.14
C LYS A 148 17.23 13.43 -12.05
N LEU A 149 17.18 12.33 -11.33
CA LEU A 149 16.25 12.09 -10.22
C LEU A 149 16.44 13.08 -9.07
N LYS A 150 17.70 13.33 -8.69
CA LYS A 150 18.07 14.35 -7.71
C LYS A 150 17.49 15.71 -8.09
N ASN A 151 17.68 16.12 -9.34
CA ASN A 151 17.19 17.41 -9.83
C ASN A 151 15.65 17.48 -9.83
N ILE A 152 14.97 16.39 -10.20
CA ILE A 152 13.49 16.29 -10.09
C ILE A 152 13.06 16.54 -8.64
N ILE A 153 13.67 15.87 -7.67
CA ILE A 153 13.32 16.00 -6.24
C ILE A 153 13.58 17.43 -5.74
N LEU A 154 14.76 17.98 -6.02
CA LEU A 154 15.15 19.31 -5.52
C LEU A 154 14.32 20.44 -6.15
N LYS A 155 13.97 20.32 -7.44
CA LYS A 155 13.19 21.33 -8.17
C LYS A 155 11.71 21.27 -7.82
N ASN A 156 11.10 20.09 -7.89
CA ASN A 156 9.65 19.94 -7.77
C ASN A 156 9.21 19.82 -6.30
N TYR A 157 10.09 19.39 -5.40
CA TYR A 157 9.75 19.11 -4.01
C TYR A 157 10.77 19.69 -3.01
N PRO A 158 11.09 20.99 -3.08
CA PRO A 158 12.21 21.60 -2.35
C PRO A 158 12.09 21.52 -0.83
N LYS A 159 10.86 21.51 -0.28
CA LYS A 159 10.56 21.46 1.16
C LYS A 159 10.30 20.04 1.69
N SER A 160 10.43 19.02 0.84
CA SER A 160 10.21 17.63 1.26
C SER A 160 11.35 17.11 2.15
N ILE A 161 11.04 16.13 3.01
CA ILE A 161 12.06 15.42 3.79
C ILE A 161 13.12 14.76 2.88
N TYR A 162 12.73 14.37 1.67
CA TYR A 162 13.63 13.75 0.69
C TYR A 162 14.62 14.76 0.10
N SER A 163 14.19 15.99 -0.19
CA SER A 163 15.07 17.10 -0.57
C SER A 163 16.10 17.38 0.53
N TYR A 164 15.67 17.44 1.80
CA TYR A 164 16.59 17.61 2.93
C TYR A 164 17.59 16.46 3.06
N LYS A 165 17.14 15.20 2.93
CA LYS A 165 18.00 14.01 2.96
C LYS A 165 19.06 14.00 1.85
N ILE A 166 18.72 14.51 0.67
CA ILE A 166 19.68 14.66 -0.43
C ILE A 166 20.75 15.68 -0.05
N LYS A 167 20.35 16.89 0.34
CA LYS A 167 21.26 18.00 0.67
C LYS A 167 22.19 17.69 1.84
N ARG A 168 21.74 16.89 2.81
CA ARG A 168 22.55 16.51 3.98
C ARG A 168 23.62 15.45 3.68
N ASN A 169 23.42 14.65 2.63
CA ASN A 169 24.32 13.57 2.23
C ASN A 169 25.22 13.96 1.05
N GLU A 170 25.28 15.27 0.72
CA GLU A 170 26.31 15.91 -0.10
C GLU A 170 27.49 16.28 0.79
#